data_AF-A0A7C6MRA2-F1
#
_entry.id   AF-A0A7C6MRA2-F1
#
_cell.length_a   1.000
_cell.length_b   1.000
_cell.length_c   1.000
_cell.angle_alpha   90.00
_cell.angle_beta   90.00
_cell.angle_gamma   90.00
#
_symmetry.space_group_name_H-M   'P 1'
#
loop_
_entity.id
_entity.type
_entity.pdbx_description
1 polymer ?
#
loop_
_entity_poly.entity_id
_entity_poly.type
_entity_poly.pdbx_seq_one_letter_code
_entity_poly.pdbx_strand_id
1 'polypeptide(L)'
;MDLLNQQVTHDSFGQGTVVEYNDSYIRVDFPKGEKRFIYPDALGEFLFLVDKKIAAKAKNFKAKIEAKREEERIVQAKMDAIEEEKRRRRLEREQIMKNHKLSPVSQAAFWVDEEEADVVFSDWQVFTGLRMSGKNEGKPNKLVRL
;
A
#
# COMPACT_ATOMS: atom_id res chain seq x y z
N MET A 1 -11.47 0.47 27.62
CA MET A 1 -12.74 -0.26 27.81
C MET A 1 -12.46 -1.22 28.95
N ASP A 2 -13.07 -1.04 30.11
CA ASP A 2 -12.55 -1.68 31.33
C ASP A 2 -12.97 -3.14 31.45
N LEU A 3 -12.04 -4.01 31.07
CA LEU A 3 -12.16 -5.46 31.18
C LEU A 3 -11.57 -6.00 32.48
N LEU A 4 -10.94 -5.15 33.27
CA LEU A 4 -10.31 -5.51 34.54
C LEU A 4 -11.35 -6.02 35.54
N ASN A 5 -11.05 -7.13 36.22
CA ASN A 5 -11.93 -7.85 37.15
C ASN A 5 -13.24 -8.38 36.54
N GLN A 6 -13.35 -8.45 35.21
CA GLN A 6 -14.51 -9.06 34.57
C GLN A 6 -14.41 -10.58 34.54
N GLN A 7 -15.56 -11.24 34.68
CA GLN A 7 -15.66 -12.69 34.50
C GLN A 7 -15.74 -13.04 33.02
N VAL A 8 -14.90 -13.99 32.62
CA VAL A 8 -14.85 -14.57 31.29
C VAL A 8 -14.94 -16.09 31.38
N THR A 9 -15.48 -16.70 30.34
CA THR A 9 -15.57 -18.14 30.19
C THR A 9 -14.73 -18.56 28.99
N HIS A 10 -13.92 -19.61 29.17
CA HIS A 10 -13.15 -20.26 28.12
C HIS A 10 -13.54 -21.73 28.05
N ASP A 11 -13.70 -22.29 26.85
CA ASP A 11 -14.22 -23.65 26.65
C ASP A 11 -13.40 -24.73 27.38
N SER A 12 -12.07 -24.65 27.33
CA SER A 12 -11.19 -25.63 27.99
C SER A 12 -10.80 -25.32 29.45
N PHE A 13 -10.82 -24.04 29.85
CA PHE A 13 -10.32 -23.58 31.16
C PHE A 13 -11.42 -23.21 32.15
N GLY A 14 -12.68 -23.12 31.69
CA GLY A 14 -13.83 -22.79 32.51
C GLY A 14 -13.97 -21.29 32.73
N GLN A 15 -14.56 -20.90 33.85
CA GLN A 15 -14.68 -19.50 34.24
C GLN A 15 -13.37 -18.99 34.82
N GLY A 16 -12.98 -17.76 34.45
CA GLY A 16 -11.81 -17.06 34.95
C GLY A 16 -12.07 -15.57 35.11
N THR A 17 -11.17 -14.90 35.82
CA THR A 17 -11.26 -13.46 36.09
C THR A 17 -10.12 -12.73 35.40
N VAL A 18 -10.41 -11.63 34.71
CA VAL A 18 -9.38 -10.82 34.05
C VAL A 18 -8.57 -10.07 35.11
N VAL A 19 -7.27 -10.32 35.16
CA VAL A 19 -6.33 -9.68 36.10
C VAL A 19 -5.69 -8.44 35.47
N GLU A 20 -5.39 -8.51 34.17
CA GLU A 20 -4.69 -7.45 33.45
C GLU A 20 -5.11 -7.48 31.98
N TYR A 21 -5.19 -6.32 31.33
CA TYR A 21 -5.37 -6.24 29.88
C TYR A 21 -4.62 -5.03 29.32
N ASN A 22 -4.04 -5.22 28.14
CA ASN A 22 -3.37 -4.20 27.33
C ASN A 22 -3.90 -4.29 25.89
N ASP A 23 -3.47 -3.37 25.01
CA ASP A 23 -3.88 -3.34 23.60
C ASP A 23 -3.41 -4.55 22.78
N SER A 24 -2.48 -5.35 23.31
CA SER A 24 -1.95 -6.55 22.63
C SER A 24 -2.32 -7.87 23.31
N TYR A 25 -2.55 -7.90 24.62
CA TYR A 25 -2.85 -9.13 25.35
C TYR A 25 -3.80 -8.91 26.52
N ILE A 26 -4.52 -9.98 26.88
CA ILE A 26 -5.34 -10.06 28.08
C ILE A 26 -4.87 -11.23 28.94
N ARG A 27 -4.75 -11.01 30.25
CA ARG A 27 -4.34 -11.99 31.24
C ARG A 27 -5.55 -12.34 32.11
N VAL A 28 -5.86 -13.63 32.15
CA VAL A 28 -7.03 -14.17 32.85
C VAL A 28 -6.55 -15.22 33.83
N ASP A 29 -6.98 -15.09 35.08
CA ASP A 29 -6.76 -16.09 36.12
C ASP A 29 -7.90 -17.12 36.09
N PHE A 30 -7.54 -18.37 35.80
CA PHE A 30 -8.46 -19.50 35.82
C PHE A 30 -8.16 -20.39 37.04
N PRO A 31 -9.10 -21.26 37.46
CA PRO A 31 -8.83 -22.27 38.48
C PRO A 31 -7.65 -23.20 38.14
N LYS A 32 -7.33 -23.34 36.84
CA LYS A 32 -6.19 -24.12 36.31
C LYS A 32 -4.89 -23.29 36.18
N GLY A 33 -4.89 -22.04 36.64
CA GLY A 33 -3.78 -21.09 36.60
C GLY A 33 -3.96 -19.94 35.60
N GLU A 34 -3.09 -18.94 35.70
CA GLU A 34 -3.08 -17.76 34.83
C GLU A 34 -2.73 -18.09 33.39
N LYS A 35 -3.48 -17.51 32.44
CA LYS A 35 -3.24 -17.63 30.99
C LYS A 35 -3.29 -16.27 30.31
N ARG A 36 -2.48 -16.14 29.25
CA ARG A 36 -2.41 -14.94 28.41
C ARG A 36 -3.00 -15.24 27.03
N PHE A 37 -3.82 -14.32 26.52
CA PHE A 37 -4.43 -14.41 25.21
C PHE A 37 -4.18 -13.13 24.42
N ILE A 38 -4.21 -13.24 23.10
CA ILE A 38 -4.02 -12.11 22.19
C ILE A 38 -5.29 -11.24 22.22
N TYR A 39 -5.14 -9.96 22.47
CA TYR A 39 -6.23 -8.98 22.48
C TYR A 39 -6.13 -8.10 21.22
N PRO A 40 -7.25 -7.71 20.59
CA PRO A 40 -8.65 -8.05 20.88
C PRO A 40 -9.10 -9.39 20.29
N ASP A 41 -8.24 -10.11 19.57
CA ASP A 41 -8.66 -11.21 18.69
C ASP A 41 -9.27 -12.38 19.46
N ALA A 42 -8.76 -12.71 20.66
CA ALA A 42 -9.25 -13.80 21.49
C ALA A 42 -10.65 -13.57 22.08
N LEU A 43 -11.14 -12.32 22.13
CA LEU A 43 -12.49 -12.03 22.59
C LEU A 43 -13.53 -12.47 21.54
N GLY A 44 -14.43 -13.35 21.96
CA GLY A 44 -15.50 -13.91 21.13
C GLY A 44 -15.14 -15.19 20.37
N GLU A 45 -13.85 -15.53 20.25
CA GLU A 45 -13.40 -16.85 19.73
C GLU A 45 -13.04 -17.81 20.86
N PHE A 46 -12.23 -17.36 21.81
CA PHE A 46 -11.72 -18.21 22.89
C PHE A 46 -12.17 -17.72 24.27
N LEU A 47 -12.45 -16.43 24.41
CA LEU A 47 -12.90 -15.80 25.64
C LEU A 47 -14.30 -15.19 25.47
N PHE A 48 -15.27 -15.73 26.20
CA PHE A 48 -16.65 -15.24 26.24
C PHE A 48 -16.88 -14.45 27.52
N LEU A 49 -17.17 -13.15 27.38
CA LEU A 49 -17.54 -12.31 28.51
C LEU A 49 -18.93 -12.71 29.02
N VAL A 50 -19.06 -12.92 30.34
CA VAL A 50 -20.34 -13.27 30.97
C VAL A 50 -21.31 -12.09 30.89
N ASP A 51 -20.80 -10.86 30.97
CA ASP A 51 -21.62 -9.65 30.91
C ASP A 51 -21.97 -9.27 29.45
N LYS A 52 -23.25 -9.42 29.11
CA LYS A 52 -23.79 -9.15 27.76
C LYS A 52 -23.53 -7.73 27.28
N LYS A 53 -23.50 -6.74 28.19
CA LYS A 53 -23.24 -5.34 27.82
C LYS A 53 -21.79 -5.12 27.39
N ILE A 54 -20.87 -5.78 28.07
CA ILE A 54 -19.43 -5.68 27.79
C ILE A 54 -19.07 -6.48 26.55
N ALA A 55 -19.69 -7.66 26.37
CA ALA A 55 -19.57 -8.46 25.15
C ALA A 55 -19.99 -7.68 23.89
N ALA A 56 -21.13 -6.97 23.94
CA ALA A 56 -21.59 -6.16 22.81
C ALA A 56 -20.62 -5.03 22.47
N LYS A 57 -20.09 -4.33 23.50
CA LYS A 57 -19.09 -3.29 23.28
C LYS A 57 -17.79 -3.89 22.71
N ALA A 58 -17.35 -5.07 23.18
CA ALA A 58 -16.12 -5.73 22.72
C ALA A 58 -16.21 -6.11 21.24
N LYS A 59 -17.37 -6.61 20.81
CA LYS A 59 -17.65 -6.87 19.39
C LYS A 59 -17.54 -5.62 18.53
N ASN A 60 -18.11 -4.50 18.99
CA ASN A 60 -18.02 -3.22 18.27
C ASN A 60 -16.58 -2.70 18.21
N PHE A 61 -15.78 -2.94 19.25
CA PHE A 61 -14.37 -2.54 19.28
C PHE A 61 -13.53 -3.39 18.32
N LYS A 62 -13.72 -4.72 18.30
CA LYS A 62 -13.06 -5.62 17.33
C LYS A 62 -13.39 -5.21 15.88
N ALA A 63 -14.66 -4.90 15.60
CA ALA A 63 -15.09 -4.44 14.27
C ALA A 63 -14.41 -3.13 13.83
N LYS A 64 -14.23 -2.17 14.75
CA LYS A 64 -13.51 -0.91 14.45
C LYS A 64 -12.02 -1.14 14.16
N ILE A 65 -11.38 -2.04 14.89
CA ILE A 65 -9.98 -2.39 14.67
C ILE A 65 -9.80 -3.10 13.33
N GLU A 66 -10.68 -4.03 12.99
CA GLU A 66 -10.65 -4.74 11.71
C GLU A 66 -10.82 -3.77 10.53
N ALA A 67 -11.77 -2.84 10.62
CA ALA A 67 -11.98 -1.83 9.60
C ALA A 67 -10.74 -0.95 9.39
N LYS A 68 -10.07 -0.55 10.47
CA LYS A 68 -8.84 0.24 10.39
C LYS A 68 -7.68 -0.57 9.78
N ARG A 69 -7.52 -1.85 10.14
CA ARG A 69 -6.52 -2.73 9.53
C ARG A 69 -6.75 -2.88 8.03
N GLU A 70 -8.01 -3.00 7.61
CA GLU A 70 -8.34 -3.12 6.19
C GLU A 70 -8.05 -1.83 5.41
N GLU A 71 -8.38 -0.67 5.98
CA GLU A 71 -8.00 0.63 5.39
C GLU A 71 -6.48 0.76 5.24
N GLU A 72 -5.71 0.41 6.27
CA GLU A 72 -4.24 0.42 6.22
C GLU A 72 -3.71 -0.54 5.14
N ARG A 73 -4.28 -1.73 4.99
CA ARG A 73 -3.92 -2.68 3.93
C ARG A 73 -4.21 -2.12 2.54
N ILE A 74 -5.35 -1.47 2.33
CA ILE A 74 -5.71 -0.84 1.05
C ILE A 74 -4.75 0.30 0.73
N VAL A 75 -4.40 1.13 1.70
CA VAL A 75 -3.44 2.23 1.52
C VAL A 75 -2.06 1.68 1.17
N GLN A 76 -1.58 0.67 1.90
CA GLN A 76 -0.29 0.04 1.63
C GLN A 76 -0.24 -0.58 0.23
N ALA A 77 -1.27 -1.34 -0.15
CA ALA A 77 -1.35 -1.95 -1.48
C ALA A 77 -1.33 -0.90 -2.61
N LYS A 78 -1.96 0.27 -2.41
CA LYS A 78 -1.90 1.37 -3.38
C LYS A 78 -0.48 1.96 -3.47
N MET A 79 0.21 2.12 -2.35
CA MET A 79 1.58 2.62 -2.34
C MET A 79 2.54 1.65 -3.04
N ASP A 80 2.42 0.36 -2.74
CA ASP A 80 3.24 -0.69 -3.34
C ASP A 80 3.01 -0.74 -4.86
N ALA A 81 1.77 -0.63 -5.33
CA ALA A 81 1.44 -0.59 -6.75
C ALA A 81 2.08 0.63 -7.48
N ILE A 82 2.08 1.80 -6.85
CA ILE A 82 2.73 3.01 -7.40
C ILE A 82 4.26 2.81 -7.49
N GLU A 83 4.86 2.18 -6.49
CA GLU A 83 6.30 1.91 -6.47
C GLU A 83 6.71 0.88 -7.54
N GLU A 84 5.94 -0.20 -7.69
CA GLU A 84 6.13 -1.19 -8.74
C GLU A 84 6.01 -0.57 -10.13
N GLU A 85 5.02 0.29 -10.37
CA GLU A 85 4.89 0.98 -11.64
C GLU A 85 6.09 1.88 -11.94
N LYS A 86 6.55 2.66 -10.95
CA LYS A 86 7.77 3.49 -11.09
C LYS A 86 8.98 2.64 -11.40
N ARG A 87 9.14 1.49 -10.74
CA ARG A 87 10.24 0.56 -10.99
C ARG A 87 10.17 -0.01 -12.41
N ARG A 88 8.98 -0.42 -12.88
CA ARG A 88 8.76 -0.89 -14.25
C ARG A 88 9.15 0.17 -15.27
N ARG A 89 8.68 1.41 -15.11
CA ARG A 89 9.03 2.53 -16.00
C ARG A 89 10.53 2.81 -16.03
N ARG A 90 11.24 2.70 -14.88
CA ARG A 90 12.70 2.84 -14.83
C ARG A 90 13.40 1.72 -15.61
N LEU A 91 13.00 0.47 -15.41
CA LEU A 91 13.58 -0.67 -16.12
C LEU A 91 13.33 -0.59 -17.63
N GLU A 92 12.14 -0.19 -18.05
CA GLU A 92 11.83 0.06 -19.47
C GLU A 92 12.73 1.15 -20.06
N ARG A 93 12.90 2.27 -19.36
CA ARG A 93 13.83 3.34 -19.76
C ARG A 93 15.27 2.84 -19.86
N GLU A 94 15.74 2.10 -18.87
CA GLU A 94 17.09 1.52 -18.88
C GLU A 94 17.28 0.54 -20.04
N GLN A 95 16.27 -0.29 -20.34
CA GLN A 95 16.32 -1.26 -21.42
C GLN A 95 16.35 -0.56 -22.78
N ILE A 96 15.54 0.49 -22.95
CA ILE A 96 15.56 1.34 -24.14
C ILE A 96 16.96 1.97 -24.29
N MET A 97 17.52 2.55 -23.21
CA MET A 97 18.82 3.20 -23.21
C MET A 97 19.98 2.23 -23.49
N LYS A 98 19.97 1.02 -22.90
CA LYS A 98 20.99 -0.02 -23.16
C LYS A 98 20.98 -0.49 -24.62
N ASN A 99 19.79 -0.61 -25.20
CA ASN A 99 19.62 -1.00 -26.60
C ASN A 99 19.79 0.19 -27.56
N HIS A 100 19.87 1.40 -27.04
CA HIS A 100 20.08 2.59 -27.84
C HIS A 100 21.55 2.68 -28.24
N LYS A 101 21.82 2.79 -29.55
CA LYS A 101 23.18 2.98 -30.09
C LYS A 101 23.73 4.40 -29.88
N LEU A 102 23.15 5.16 -28.96
CA LEU A 102 23.53 6.56 -28.73
C LEU A 102 24.60 6.65 -27.67
N SER A 103 25.58 7.51 -27.93
CA SER A 103 26.57 7.85 -26.93
C SER A 103 25.90 8.67 -25.81
N PRO A 104 26.30 8.49 -24.54
CA PRO A 104 25.82 9.35 -23.44
C PRO A 104 26.10 10.85 -23.65
N VAL A 105 27.01 11.21 -24.56
CA VAL A 105 27.35 12.60 -24.92
C VAL A 105 26.68 13.08 -26.22
N SER A 106 25.81 12.26 -26.83
CA SER A 106 25.05 12.64 -28.01
C SER A 106 24.06 13.77 -27.68
N GLN A 107 24.04 14.81 -28.49
CA GLN A 107 23.17 15.98 -28.31
C GLN A 107 22.47 16.33 -29.62
N ALA A 108 21.23 16.79 -29.53
CA ALA A 108 20.51 17.44 -30.62
C ALA A 108 19.94 18.77 -30.13
N ALA A 109 19.99 19.77 -30.99
CA ALA A 109 19.39 21.08 -30.75
C ALA A 109 18.10 21.19 -31.58
N PHE A 110 17.03 21.61 -30.92
CA PHE A 110 15.75 21.88 -31.55
C PHE A 110 15.37 23.33 -31.26
N TRP A 111 14.82 24.00 -32.26
CA TRP A 111 14.17 25.29 -32.05
C TRP A 111 12.79 25.01 -31.46
N VAL A 112 12.48 25.65 -30.33
CA VAL A 112 11.19 25.53 -29.64
C VAL A 112 10.72 26.94 -29.34
N ASP A 113 9.50 27.26 -29.76
CA ASP A 113 8.90 28.55 -29.46
C ASP A 113 8.44 28.59 -28.00
N GLU A 114 8.39 29.80 -27.41
CA GLU A 114 8.12 29.99 -25.98
C GLU A 114 6.77 29.39 -25.55
N GLU A 115 5.77 29.45 -26.44
CA GLU A 115 4.43 28.88 -26.24
C GLU A 115 4.44 27.34 -26.21
N GLU A 116 5.41 26.70 -26.87
CA GLU A 116 5.53 25.24 -26.96
C GLU A 116 6.47 24.67 -25.88
N ALA A 117 7.29 25.52 -25.24
CA ALA A 117 8.31 25.11 -24.28
C ALA A 117 7.73 24.29 -23.12
N ASP A 118 6.64 24.76 -22.51
CA ASP A 118 6.00 24.09 -21.37
C ASP A 118 5.50 22.68 -21.71
N VAL A 119 4.94 22.50 -22.90
CA VAL A 119 4.46 21.20 -23.39
C VAL A 119 5.64 20.27 -23.66
N VAL A 120 6.67 20.77 -24.34
CA VAL A 120 7.89 20.00 -24.65
C VAL A 120 8.56 19.50 -23.36
N PHE A 121 8.69 20.33 -22.32
CA PHE A 121 9.34 19.93 -21.06
C PHE A 121 8.43 19.10 -20.14
N SER A 122 7.11 19.17 -20.31
CA SER A 122 6.17 18.30 -19.60
C SER A 122 6.15 16.88 -20.20
N ASP A 123 6.04 16.79 -21.52
CA ASP A 123 5.85 15.52 -22.23
C ASP A 123 7.16 14.87 -22.68
N TRP A 124 8.27 15.62 -22.66
CA TRP A 124 9.58 15.22 -23.17
C TRP A 124 9.53 14.77 -24.64
N GLN A 125 8.71 15.46 -25.45
CA GLN A 125 8.51 15.20 -26.88
C GLN A 125 8.69 16.47 -27.71
N VAL A 126 9.30 16.33 -28.89
CA VAL A 126 9.44 17.41 -29.88
C VAL A 126 9.00 16.90 -31.25
N PHE A 127 8.27 17.73 -31.99
CA PHE A 127 7.90 17.43 -33.37
C PHE A 127 8.95 17.96 -34.35
N THR A 128 9.49 17.06 -35.18
CA THR A 128 10.61 17.38 -36.10
C THR A 128 10.14 17.81 -37.50
N GLY A 129 8.84 18.10 -37.67
CA GLY A 129 8.23 18.32 -38.98
C GLY A 129 8.03 17.04 -39.79
N LEU A 130 7.32 17.16 -40.92
CA LEU A 130 7.04 16.06 -41.85
C LEU A 130 8.00 16.07 -43.03
N ARG A 131 8.29 14.90 -43.58
CA ARG A 131 8.91 14.78 -44.90
C ARG A 131 7.92 15.18 -45.98
N MET A 132 8.34 16.12 -46.81
CA MET A 132 7.52 16.66 -47.90
C MET A 132 7.51 15.79 -49.17
N SER A 133 8.42 14.83 -49.32
CA SER A 133 8.49 13.98 -50.52
C SER A 133 9.24 12.65 -50.32
N GLY A 134 9.04 11.73 -51.27
CA GLY A 134 9.76 10.46 -51.39
C GLY A 134 9.11 9.30 -50.61
N LYS A 135 9.81 8.16 -50.49
CA LYS A 135 9.26 6.93 -49.88
C LYS A 135 8.70 7.10 -48.45
N ASN A 136 9.13 8.14 -47.74
CA ASN A 136 8.70 8.45 -46.37
C ASN A 136 7.93 9.78 -46.27
N GLU A 137 7.34 10.26 -47.37
CA GLU A 137 6.47 11.43 -47.37
C GLU A 137 5.35 11.30 -46.34
N GLY A 138 5.03 12.40 -45.66
CA GLY A 138 4.04 12.46 -44.58
C GLY A 138 4.48 11.86 -43.25
N LYS A 139 5.70 11.29 -43.14
CA LYS A 139 6.25 10.79 -41.88
C LYS A 139 7.16 11.83 -41.20
N PRO A 140 7.28 11.81 -39.85
CA PRO A 140 8.19 12.70 -39.14
C PRO A 140 9.66 12.58 -39.62
N ASN A 141 10.37 13.70 -39.62
CA ASN A 141 11.79 13.74 -39.99
C ASN A 141 12.66 12.95 -39.01
N LYS A 142 13.24 11.85 -39.49
CA LYS A 142 14.20 11.07 -38.70
C LYS A 142 15.54 11.81 -38.61
N LEU A 143 16.06 11.95 -37.39
CA LEU A 143 17.38 12.52 -37.15
C LEU A 143 18.46 11.66 -37.82
N VAL A 144 19.35 12.33 -38.57
CA VAL A 144 20.36 11.69 -39.41
C VAL A 144 21.50 11.11 -38.56
N ARG A 145 21.84 11.79 -37.46
CA ARG A 145 22.76 11.31 -36.43
C ARG A 145 22.28 11.81 -35.07
N LEU A 146 22.32 10.89 -34.13
CA LEU A 146 22.51 11.13 -32.71
C LEU A 146 23.62 10.15 -32.33
#